data_AF-A0A8S9UIW9-F1
#
_entry.id   AF-A0A8S9UIW9-F1
#
_cell.length_a   1.000
_cell.length_b   1.000
_cell.length_c   1.000
_cell.angle_alpha   90.00
_cell.angle_beta   90.00
_cell.angle_gamma   90.00
#
_symmetry.space_group_name_H-M   'P 1'
#
loop_
_entity.id
_entity.type
_entity.pdbx_description
1 polymer ?
#
loop_
_entity_poly.entity_id
_entity_poly.type
_entity_poly.pdbx_seq_one_letter_code
_entity_poly.pdbx_strand_id
1 'polypeptide(L)'
;MEGLPVCHGLLDAATASDSDDEFYWRAYLLPAQKRAKHKHGGSSEGKRADRARGREQWGAKLVADYLADKPTYNADEFRRRFRMRKSLFETIVAALVADDSCNYFQQKLDATGLPGFLPEQKVTCALRMLA
;
A
#
# COMPACT_ATOMS: atom_id res chain seq x y z
N MET A 1 51.01 -51.21 -4.82
CA MET A 1 52.05 -50.50 -5.59
C MET A 1 51.30 -49.93 -6.77
N GLU A 2 50.85 -48.68 -6.78
CA GLU A 2 51.46 -47.37 -6.44
C GLU A 2 50.48 -46.59 -5.52
N GLY A 3 50.80 -45.67 -4.61
CA GLY A 3 51.79 -44.59 -4.59
C GLY A 3 51.02 -43.25 -4.35
N LEU A 4 51.05 -42.71 -3.12
CA LEU A 4 50.43 -41.43 -2.68
C LEU A 4 51.01 -40.21 -3.45
N PRO A 5 50.36 -39.03 -3.40
CA PRO A 5 50.82 -38.07 -2.39
C PRO A 5 49.70 -37.31 -1.65
N VAL A 6 50.10 -36.96 -0.43
CA VAL A 6 49.52 -36.01 0.51
C VAL A 6 49.48 -34.61 -0.12
N CYS A 7 48.34 -33.92 0.01
CA CYS A 7 48.28 -32.47 0.00
C CYS A 7 48.04 -32.02 1.45
N HIS A 8 49.08 -31.48 2.05
CA HIS A 8 49.08 -30.84 3.36
C HIS A 8 48.78 -29.35 3.17
N GLY A 9 47.93 -28.77 4.02
CA GLY A 9 47.81 -27.33 4.20
C GLY A 9 46.36 -26.84 4.26
N LEU A 10 45.87 -26.47 5.43
CA LEU A 10 45.87 -25.09 5.96
C LEU A 10 44.53 -24.43 5.58
N LEU A 11 43.61 -24.02 6.46
CA LEU A 11 43.67 -23.55 7.85
C LEU A 11 42.43 -24.01 8.64
N ASP A 12 42.64 -24.25 9.93
CA ASP A 12 41.65 -24.03 10.99
C ASP A 12 41.14 -22.60 11.00
N ALA A 13 39.83 -22.44 11.15
CA ALA A 13 39.09 -21.31 11.72
C ALA A 13 37.69 -21.33 11.07
N ALA A 14 36.58 -21.20 11.76
CA ALA A 14 36.33 -20.95 13.15
C ALA A 14 34.81 -21.02 13.31
N THR A 15 34.38 -21.29 14.55
CA THR A 15 33.02 -21.05 15.06
C THR A 15 31.96 -21.98 14.40
N ALA A 16 31.34 -22.98 15.04
CA ALA A 16 30.92 -23.06 16.44
C ALA A 16 30.51 -21.69 17.00
N SER A 17 29.91 -20.83 16.15
CA SER A 17 29.20 -19.65 16.63
C SER A 17 27.77 -20.13 16.79
N ASP A 18 27.47 -20.57 18.01
CA ASP A 18 26.12 -20.71 18.56
C ASP A 18 25.46 -19.32 18.54
N SER A 19 25.15 -18.83 17.34
CA SER A 19 24.65 -17.49 17.08
C SER A 19 23.24 -17.62 16.55
N ASP A 20 22.33 -16.86 17.14
CA ASP A 20 20.91 -16.74 16.76
C ASP A 20 20.70 -16.46 15.26
N ASP A 21 21.76 -16.07 14.54
CA ASP A 21 21.81 -15.90 13.09
C ASP A 21 21.60 -17.21 12.29
N GLU A 22 22.00 -18.38 12.83
CA GLU A 22 21.78 -19.67 12.15
C GLU A 22 20.29 -20.02 12.08
N PHE A 23 19.59 -19.75 13.18
CA PHE A 23 18.15 -19.91 13.29
C PHE A 23 17.40 -18.95 12.37
N TYR A 24 17.89 -17.71 12.25
CA TYR A 24 17.27 -16.68 11.43
C TYR A 24 17.35 -17.01 9.94
N TRP A 25 18.51 -17.45 9.42
CA TRP A 25 18.60 -17.80 7.99
C TRP A 25 17.71 -19.00 7.65
N ARG A 26 17.60 -19.97 8.56
CA ARG A 26 16.84 -21.21 8.33
C ARG A 26 15.34 -20.96 8.25
N ALA A 27 14.84 -19.95 8.97
CA ALA A 27 13.47 -19.47 8.86
C ALA A 27 13.18 -18.76 7.51
N TYR A 28 14.19 -18.11 6.92
CA TYR A 28 14.07 -17.42 5.63
C TYR A 28 14.23 -18.36 4.42
N LEU A 29 15.01 -19.43 4.54
CA LEU A 29 15.29 -20.37 3.45
C LEU A 29 14.26 -21.51 3.33
N LEU A 30 13.45 -21.76 4.37
CA LEU A 30 12.36 -22.72 4.30
C LEU A 30 11.14 -22.11 3.59
N PRO A 31 10.57 -22.77 2.58
CA PRO A 31 9.33 -22.31 1.97
C PRO A 31 8.21 -22.28 3.01
N ALA A 32 7.52 -21.15 3.13
CA ALA A 32 6.38 -21.01 4.02
C ALA A 32 5.38 -22.14 3.76
N GLN A 33 5.13 -22.98 4.78
CA GLN A 33 4.12 -24.02 4.71
C GLN A 33 2.79 -23.37 4.34
N LYS A 34 2.17 -23.82 3.24
CA LYS A 34 0.88 -23.29 2.78
C LYS A 34 -0.17 -23.57 3.85
N ARG A 35 -0.45 -22.59 4.72
CA ARG A 35 -1.57 -22.66 5.67
C ARG A 35 -2.83 -22.89 4.86
N ALA A 36 -3.63 -23.89 5.25
CA ALA A 36 -4.94 -24.12 4.66
C ALA A 36 -5.73 -22.80 4.72
N LYS A 37 -6.23 -22.35 3.56
CA LYS A 37 -7.02 -21.11 3.50
C LYS A 37 -8.27 -21.31 4.35
N HIS A 38 -8.39 -20.56 5.44
CA HIS A 38 -9.66 -20.44 6.12
C HIS A 38 -10.70 -19.92 5.12
N LYS A 39 -11.90 -20.52 5.08
CA LYS A 39 -13.00 -19.98 4.28
C LYS A 39 -13.47 -18.69 4.93
N HIS A 40 -13.07 -17.55 4.38
CA HIS A 40 -13.65 -16.26 4.74
C HIS A 40 -15.07 -16.20 4.19
N GLY A 41 -16.07 -16.06 5.08
CA GLY A 41 -17.46 -15.88 4.69
C GLY A 41 -17.67 -14.47 4.12
N GLY A 42 -17.93 -14.38 2.82
CA GLY A 42 -18.21 -13.10 2.15
C GLY A 42 -19.53 -12.47 2.57
N SER A 43 -19.94 -11.44 1.81
CA SER A 43 -21.33 -10.98 1.86
C SER A 43 -22.23 -12.13 1.44
N SER A 44 -23.14 -12.54 2.32
CA SER A 44 -24.14 -13.57 2.05
C SER A 44 -25.49 -12.87 1.89
N GLU A 45 -26.33 -13.39 1.01
CA GLU A 45 -27.73 -12.95 0.89
C GLU A 45 -28.39 -12.96 2.28
N GLY A 46 -29.17 -11.92 2.58
CA GLY A 46 -29.77 -11.68 3.91
C GLY A 46 -28.95 -10.83 4.88
N LYS A 47 -27.68 -10.52 4.58
CA LYS A 47 -26.94 -9.47 5.32
C LYS A 47 -27.48 -8.08 4.97
N ARG A 48 -27.43 -7.15 5.93
CA ARG A 48 -27.86 -5.76 5.74
C ARG A 48 -27.12 -5.13 4.56
N ALA A 49 -27.86 -4.50 3.66
CA ALA A 49 -27.31 -3.78 2.53
C ALA A 49 -26.29 -2.72 2.97
N ASP A 50 -25.33 -2.42 2.11
CA ASP A 50 -24.38 -1.35 2.37
C ASP A 50 -25.11 0.00 2.51
N ARG A 51 -24.65 0.81 3.46
CA ARG A 51 -25.27 2.10 3.72
C ARG A 51 -24.75 3.10 2.70
N ALA A 52 -25.65 3.68 1.91
CA ALA A 52 -25.31 4.79 1.02
C ALA A 52 -24.83 6.00 1.84
N ARG A 53 -23.51 6.22 1.89
CA ARG A 53 -22.88 7.35 2.60
C ARG A 53 -22.63 8.58 1.71
N GLY A 54 -23.17 8.59 0.48
CA GLY A 54 -22.98 9.69 -0.46
C GLY A 54 -21.55 9.82 -0.99
N ARG A 55 -20.85 8.70 -1.24
CA ARG A 55 -19.45 8.63 -1.71
C ARG A 55 -19.15 9.66 -2.81
N GLU A 56 -19.96 9.64 -3.85
CA GLU A 56 -19.84 10.50 -5.03
C GLU A 56 -20.13 11.96 -4.70
N GLN A 57 -21.21 12.24 -3.97
CA GLN A 57 -21.61 13.59 -3.56
C GLN A 57 -20.50 14.29 -2.76
N TRP A 58 -19.92 13.58 -1.78
CA TRP A 58 -18.81 14.13 -0.99
C TRP A 58 -17.52 14.28 -1.79
N GLY A 59 -17.34 13.48 -2.85
CA GLY A 59 -16.21 13.60 -3.77
C GLY A 59 -16.32 14.82 -4.64
N ALA A 60 -17.46 14.99 -5.30
CA ALA A 60 -17.77 16.17 -6.08
C ALA A 60 -17.64 17.45 -5.24
N LYS A 61 -18.14 17.42 -4.00
CA LYS A 61 -18.01 18.54 -3.07
C LYS A 61 -16.56 18.85 -2.71
N LEU A 62 -15.74 17.84 -2.42
CA LEU A 62 -14.31 18.04 -2.13
C LEU A 62 -13.58 18.70 -3.31
N VAL A 63 -13.87 18.27 -4.54
CA VAL A 63 -13.29 18.84 -5.74
C VAL A 63 -13.75 20.29 -5.93
N ALA A 64 -15.05 20.55 -5.82
CA ALA A 64 -15.61 21.90 -5.93
C ALA A 64 -15.02 22.87 -4.90
N ASP A 65 -14.88 22.42 -3.65
CA ASP A 65 -14.46 23.27 -2.54
C ASP A 65 -12.98 23.67 -2.60
N TYR A 66 -12.11 22.80 -3.11
CA TYR A 66 -10.64 22.98 -3.02
C TYR A 66 -9.91 22.94 -4.37
N LEU A 67 -10.39 22.16 -5.33
CA LEU A 67 -9.63 21.80 -6.54
C LEU A 67 -10.18 22.42 -7.82
N ALA A 68 -11.43 22.91 -7.81
CA ALA A 68 -11.99 23.65 -8.94
C ALA A 68 -11.18 24.92 -9.27
N ASP A 69 -11.42 25.47 -10.46
CA ASP A 69 -10.80 26.71 -10.94
C ASP A 69 -11.15 27.91 -10.04
N LYS A 70 -12.37 27.92 -9.52
CA LYS A 70 -12.87 28.90 -8.55
C LYS A 70 -13.29 28.16 -7.27
N PRO A 71 -12.34 27.78 -6.42
CA PRO A 71 -12.62 26.99 -5.23
C PRO A 71 -13.36 27.83 -4.18
N THR A 72 -14.20 27.19 -3.37
CA THR A 72 -14.85 27.82 -2.21
C THR A 72 -13.81 28.31 -1.20
N TYR A 73 -12.72 27.55 -1.02
CA TYR A 73 -11.64 27.86 -0.09
C TYR A 73 -10.39 28.33 -0.83
N ASN A 74 -9.76 29.37 -0.29
CA ASN A 74 -8.58 29.98 -0.89
C ASN A 74 -7.32 29.14 -0.64
N ALA A 75 -6.21 29.49 -1.31
CA ALA A 75 -4.95 28.77 -1.23
C ALA A 75 -4.39 28.67 0.22
N ASP A 76 -4.58 29.70 1.04
CA ASP A 76 -4.12 29.68 2.43
C ASP A 76 -4.92 28.69 3.29
N GLU A 77 -6.22 28.58 3.05
CA GLU A 77 -7.09 27.61 3.73
C GLU A 77 -6.77 26.18 3.28
N PHE A 78 -6.51 25.99 1.99
CA PHE A 78 -6.00 24.73 1.45
C PHE A 78 -4.70 24.33 2.17
N ARG A 79 -3.74 25.26 2.28
CA ARG A 79 -2.45 25.01 2.95
C ARG A 79 -2.62 24.69 4.43
N ARG A 80 -3.55 25.35 5.13
CA ARG A 80 -3.84 25.02 6.53
C ARG A 80 -4.41 23.61 6.67
N ARG A 81 -5.27 23.18 5.74
CA ARG A 81 -5.93 21.86 5.80
C ARG A 81 -5.03 20.70 5.37
N PHE A 82 -4.30 20.86 4.28
CA PHE A 82 -3.48 19.80 3.67
C PHE A 82 -1.99 19.94 3.97
N ARG A 83 -1.59 21.02 4.66
CA ARG A 83 -0.20 21.33 5.05
C ARG A 83 0.77 21.47 3.85
N MET A 84 0.24 21.67 2.64
CA MET A 84 1.00 21.83 1.39
C MET A 84 0.25 22.71 0.38
N ARG A 85 0.93 23.11 -0.70
CA ARG A 85 0.31 23.88 -1.80
C ARG A 85 -0.60 22.99 -2.64
N LYS A 86 -1.65 23.58 -3.24
CA LYS A 86 -2.59 22.88 -4.15
C LYS A 86 -1.88 22.20 -5.32
N SER A 87 -0.94 22.90 -5.97
CA SER A 87 -0.20 22.34 -7.11
C SER A 87 0.61 21.09 -6.76
N LEU A 88 1.19 21.03 -5.55
CA LEU A 88 1.89 19.84 -5.08
C LEU A 88 0.92 18.68 -4.84
N PHE A 89 -0.24 18.96 -4.25
CA PHE A 89 -1.29 17.95 -4.07
C PHE A 89 -1.74 17.37 -5.43
N GLU A 90 -2.00 18.21 -6.42
CA GLU A 90 -2.39 17.78 -7.77
C GLU A 90 -1.30 16.94 -8.43
N THR A 91 -0.03 17.32 -8.26
CA THR A 91 1.12 16.56 -8.77
C THR A 91 1.21 15.18 -8.12
N ILE A 92 0.98 15.09 -6.80
CA ILE A 92 0.95 13.82 -6.07
C ILE A 92 -0.18 12.93 -6.59
N VAL A 93 -1.40 13.48 -6.75
CA VAL A 93 -2.54 12.73 -7.28
C VAL A 93 -2.23 12.21 -8.69
N ALA A 94 -1.73 13.08 -9.58
CA ALA A 94 -1.40 12.70 -10.96
C ALA A 94 -0.32 11.61 -11.00
N ALA A 95 0.75 11.74 -10.21
CA ALA A 95 1.82 10.75 -10.13
C ALA A 95 1.31 9.38 -9.65
N LEU A 96 0.46 9.36 -8.61
CA LEU A 96 -0.11 8.12 -8.08
C LEU A 96 -1.12 7.46 -9.03
N VAL A 97 -1.84 8.24 -9.83
CA VAL A 97 -2.78 7.71 -10.82
C VAL A 97 -2.05 7.13 -12.04
N ALA A 98 -0.94 7.77 -12.45
CA ALA A 98 -0.14 7.36 -13.61
C ALA A 98 0.74 6.13 -13.34
N ASP A 99 1.09 5.86 -12.08
CA ASP A 99 1.90 4.71 -11.70
C ASP A 99 1.04 3.43 -11.60
N ASP A 100 1.32 2.45 -12.47
CA ASP A 100 0.62 1.17 -12.52
C ASP A 100 0.77 0.35 -11.23
N SER A 101 1.87 0.54 -10.48
CA SER A 101 2.04 -0.07 -9.17
C SER A 101 1.08 0.51 -8.12
N CYS A 102 0.59 1.72 -8.36
CA CYS A 102 -0.33 2.48 -7.50
C CYS A 102 -1.81 2.35 -7.93
N ASN A 103 -2.23 1.22 -8.51
CA ASN A 103 -3.60 0.90 -8.94
C ASN A 103 -4.71 1.20 -7.90
N TYR A 104 -4.37 1.24 -6.60
CA TYR A 104 -5.33 1.65 -5.56
C TYR A 104 -5.86 3.08 -5.74
N PHE A 105 -5.06 4.03 -6.25
CA PHE A 105 -5.47 5.43 -6.37
C PHE A 105 -6.34 5.71 -7.60
N GLN A 106 -6.32 4.84 -8.60
CA GLN A 106 -7.19 4.96 -9.77
C GLN A 106 -8.67 4.79 -9.36
N GLN A 107 -9.57 5.55 -10.00
CA GLN A 107 -11.01 5.36 -9.81
C GLN A 107 -11.45 4.15 -10.65
N LYS A 108 -12.11 3.19 -9.99
CA LYS A 108 -12.55 1.93 -10.60
C LYS A 108 -14.00 1.68 -10.26
N LEU A 109 -14.70 0.92 -11.07
CA LEU A 109 -16.01 0.42 -10.70
C LEU A 109 -15.87 -0.60 -9.57
N ASP A 110 -16.76 -0.55 -8.60
CA ASP A 110 -16.85 -1.57 -7.57
C ASP A 110 -17.58 -2.82 -8.06
N ALA A 111 -17.68 -3.84 -7.20
CA ALA A 111 -18.32 -5.11 -7.54
C ALA A 111 -19.81 -4.98 -7.92
N THR A 112 -20.43 -3.83 -7.64
CA THR A 112 -21.82 -3.53 -7.98
C THR A 112 -21.94 -2.71 -9.27
N GLY A 113 -20.81 -2.34 -9.89
CA GLY A 113 -20.76 -1.50 -11.08
C GLY A 113 -20.82 0.00 -10.79
N LEU A 114 -20.76 0.42 -9.52
CA LEU A 114 -20.77 1.83 -9.14
C LEU A 114 -19.36 2.41 -9.11
N PRO A 115 -19.18 3.71 -9.43
CA PRO A 115 -17.88 4.34 -9.34
C PRO A 115 -17.32 4.31 -7.90
N GLY A 116 -16.06 3.90 -7.80
CA GLY A 116 -15.26 3.95 -6.59
C GLY A 116 -14.97 5.39 -6.15
N PHE A 117 -14.24 5.53 -5.04
CA PHE A 117 -13.79 6.84 -4.57
C PHE A 117 -12.87 7.51 -5.61
N LEU A 118 -12.99 8.83 -5.72
CA LEU A 118 -12.11 9.64 -6.54
C LEU A 118 -10.66 9.57 -6.01
N PRO A 119 -9.64 9.69 -6.88
CA PRO A 119 -8.23 9.68 -6.47
C PRO A 119 -7.92 10.74 -5.40
N GLU A 120 -8.46 11.94 -5.55
CA GLU A 120 -8.28 13.07 -4.63
C GLU A 120 -8.85 12.76 -3.24
N GLN A 121 -9.99 12.05 -3.18
CA GLN A 121 -10.56 11.59 -1.92
C GLN A 121 -9.63 10.58 -1.23
N LYS A 122 -9.08 9.62 -1.99
CA LYS A 122 -8.17 8.60 -1.46
C LYS A 122 -6.87 9.23 -0.94
N VAL A 123 -6.26 10.12 -1.72
CA VAL A 123 -5.05 10.84 -1.33
C VAL A 123 -5.33 11.74 -0.12
N THR A 124 -6.47 12.43 -0.08
CA THR A 124 -6.87 13.23 1.09
C THR A 124 -6.95 12.38 2.34
N CYS A 125 -7.57 11.19 2.27
CA CYS A 125 -7.64 10.28 3.40
C CYS A 125 -6.24 9.80 3.83
N ALA A 126 -5.41 9.38 2.87
CA ALA A 126 -4.05 8.91 3.15
C ALA A 126 -3.21 10.00 3.82
N LEU A 127 -3.21 11.22 3.30
CA LEU A 127 -2.48 12.36 3.88
C LEU A 127 -2.95 12.67 5.30
N ARG A 128 -4.26 12.59 5.59
CA ARG A 128 -4.78 12.79 6.95
C ARG A 128 -4.35 11.70 7.93
N MET A 129 -4.08 10.50 7.46
CA MET A 129 -3.56 9.42 8.31
C MET A 129 -2.06 9.56 8.60
N LEU A 130 -1.34 10.30 7.76
CA LEU A 130 0.11 10.51 7.86
C LEU A 130 0.52 11.83 8.54
N ALA A 131 -0.43 12.75 8.77
CA ALA A 131 -0.18 14.15 9.12
C ALA A 131 -0.36 14.49 10.61
#